data_AF-A0A662YJQ8-F1
#
_entry.id   AF-A0A662YJQ8-F1
#
_cell.length_a   1.000
_cell.length_b   1.000
_cell.length_c   1.000
_cell.angle_alpha   90.00
_cell.angle_beta   90.00
_cell.angle_gamma   90.00
#
_symmetry.space_group_name_H-M   'P 1'
#
loop_
_entity.id
_entity.type
_entity.pdbx_description
1 polymer ?
#
loop_
_entity_poly.entity_id
_entity_poly.type
_entity_poly.pdbx_seq_one_letter_code
_entity_poly.pdbx_strand_id
1 'polypeptide(L)'
;MIGKPTARGGGARTLDTQSLASLSSVRTVDRERLRDKARQLQMKESLRLAMCARLQQQLRKTPKVAEEMASEVLRVLAQRGLPSAELSDTALADIVHELTTRRQEQLSLAADTARKAAHQSPQQLDPSGSAANLRIPQERTSGRRSSKSNERSSNNSGRQLKGGSRGRGASVAGTSRVGGADETYLTEAQLQQKSTGFYMPPRVSPKKERDNGIWEEIVKFSSVEEQLEAQRLKERKLRERREFKATLEDQVKQKRHATQQEREHSAEYHRQTLERLREAEDEERRKEQGRLEREQDLIVIQTQQRLTKQQQLERQRAVKKAQEQQAAEMLRLQKQADVAREQTRKEAEKRRVAQVLLENEAQLERKRLQQMLERELEVKLAGDYIAMEQRKDEARKQQLATMAENIQKKMKIFDDTAKATTAVKEREEDER
;
A
#
# COMPACT_ATOMS: atom_id res chain seq x y z
N MET A 1 61.91 -43.71 -17.52
CA MET A 1 62.50 -43.80 -16.18
C MET A 1 61.59 -43.10 -15.20
N ILE A 2 61.24 -43.82 -14.13
CA ILE A 2 60.32 -43.44 -13.07
C ILE A 2 61.05 -42.52 -12.09
N GLY A 3 60.45 -41.40 -11.72
CA GLY A 3 60.89 -40.53 -10.64
C GLY A 3 59.69 -39.99 -9.87
N LYS A 4 59.43 -40.58 -8.70
CA LYS A 4 58.33 -40.26 -7.78
C LYS A 4 58.51 -38.88 -7.13
N PRO A 5 57.43 -38.17 -6.76
CA PRO A 5 57.50 -37.00 -5.89
C PRO A 5 57.43 -37.41 -4.41
N THR A 6 58.30 -36.85 -3.58
CA THR A 6 58.24 -36.96 -2.12
C THR A 6 57.44 -35.80 -1.53
N ALA A 7 56.42 -36.16 -0.74
CA ALA A 7 55.67 -35.25 0.11
C ALA A 7 56.39 -35.02 1.46
N ARG A 8 56.36 -33.76 1.91
CA ARG A 8 56.46 -33.24 3.29
C ARG A 8 55.77 -31.88 3.21
N GLY A 9 54.85 -31.44 4.05
CA GLY A 9 54.40 -31.79 5.39
C GLY A 9 53.77 -30.48 5.90
N GLY A 10 52.55 -30.55 6.45
CA GLY A 10 51.72 -29.39 6.75
C GLY A 10 52.23 -28.46 7.85
N GLY A 11 51.55 -27.32 8.01
CA GLY A 11 51.68 -26.46 9.19
C GLY A 11 51.37 -25.00 8.91
N ALA A 12 50.24 -24.53 9.42
CA ALA A 12 49.66 -23.20 9.31
C ALA A 12 50.61 -22.03 9.63
N ARG A 13 50.50 -20.94 8.86
CA ARG A 13 50.44 -19.55 9.38
C ARG A 13 49.56 -18.71 8.45
N THR A 14 48.33 -18.47 8.89
CA THR A 14 47.52 -17.34 8.46
C THR A 14 48.25 -16.06 8.88
N LEU A 15 48.67 -15.27 7.89
CA LEU A 15 49.19 -13.92 8.13
C LEU A 15 48.09 -12.91 7.79
N ASP A 16 47.88 -12.05 8.76
CA ASP A 16 46.95 -10.96 8.83
C ASP A 16 47.00 -10.04 7.61
N THR A 17 45.82 -9.78 7.05
CA THR A 17 45.53 -8.54 6.30
C THR A 17 44.22 -7.96 6.82
N GLN A 18 44.22 -7.54 8.08
CA GLN A 18 43.38 -6.42 8.50
C GLN A 18 44.15 -5.13 8.23
N SER A 19 43.65 -4.30 7.31
CA SER A 19 43.48 -2.85 7.50
C SER A 19 43.33 -2.14 6.15
N LEU A 20 42.09 -2.12 5.65
CA LEU A 20 41.56 -0.99 4.87
C LEU A 20 40.17 -0.68 5.40
N ALA A 21 40.13 -0.26 6.67
CA ALA A 21 39.00 0.45 7.21
C ALA A 21 39.20 1.94 6.91
N SER A 22 38.47 2.47 5.91
CA SER A 22 38.10 3.89 5.88
C SER A 22 36.87 4.13 4.99
N LEU A 23 35.81 4.52 5.69
CA LEU A 23 34.74 5.42 5.26
C LEU A 23 33.77 4.93 4.16
N SER A 24 32.87 4.01 4.53
CA SER A 24 31.49 4.09 4.05
C SER A 24 30.53 3.56 5.12
N SER A 25 29.95 4.48 5.92
CA SER A 25 28.81 4.16 6.78
C SER A 25 27.56 4.06 5.90
N VAL A 26 27.45 2.93 5.19
CA VAL A 26 26.22 2.51 4.52
C VAL A 26 25.71 1.34 5.33
N ARG A 27 24.48 1.44 5.83
CA ARG A 27 23.75 0.39 6.54
C ARG A 27 23.70 -0.87 5.68
N THR A 28 24.71 -1.72 5.77
CA THR A 28 24.71 -3.04 5.15
C THR A 28 23.73 -3.88 5.97
N VAL A 29 22.60 -4.19 5.35
CA VAL A 29 21.64 -5.11 5.94
C VAL A 29 22.33 -6.45 6.09
N ASP A 30 22.53 -6.86 7.33
CA ASP A 30 23.26 -8.04 7.73
C ASP A 30 22.65 -9.28 7.06
N ARG A 31 23.32 -9.79 6.02
CA ARG A 31 22.74 -10.77 5.07
C ARG A 31 22.41 -12.10 5.75
N GLU A 32 23.11 -12.39 6.84
CA GLU A 32 22.87 -13.53 7.73
C GLU A 32 21.60 -13.34 8.56
N ARG A 33 21.40 -12.16 9.16
CA ARG A 33 20.15 -11.82 9.87
C ARG A 33 18.92 -11.86 8.95
N LEU A 34 19.06 -11.49 7.68
CA LEU A 34 17.97 -11.62 6.69
C LEU A 34 17.62 -13.08 6.40
N ARG A 35 18.63 -13.95 6.28
CA ARG A 35 18.41 -15.39 6.08
C ARG A 35 17.75 -16.02 7.30
N ASP A 36 18.15 -15.61 8.51
CA ASP A 36 17.54 -16.10 9.75
C ASP A 36 16.11 -15.60 9.90
N LYS A 37 15.85 -14.34 9.58
CA LYS A 37 14.48 -13.79 9.55
C LYS A 37 13.61 -14.50 8.52
N ALA A 38 14.13 -14.83 7.34
CA ALA A 38 13.41 -15.60 6.33
C ALA A 38 13.10 -17.03 6.80
N ARG A 39 14.08 -17.71 7.42
CA ARG A 39 13.87 -19.04 8.04
C ARG A 39 12.82 -19.00 9.16
N GLN A 40 12.85 -17.97 10.01
CA GLN A 40 11.85 -17.77 11.06
C GLN A 40 10.45 -17.50 10.49
N LEU A 41 10.34 -16.72 9.41
CA LEU A 41 9.06 -16.47 8.74
C LEU A 41 8.49 -17.75 8.13
N GLN A 42 9.31 -18.55 7.45
CA GLN A 42 8.90 -19.85 6.92
C GLN A 42 8.44 -20.81 8.03
N MET A 43 9.13 -20.85 9.17
CA MET A 43 8.74 -21.67 10.32
C MET A 43 7.43 -21.20 10.96
N LYS A 44 7.19 -19.88 11.01
CA LYS A 44 5.91 -19.32 11.49
C LYS A 44 4.77 -19.65 10.53
N GLU A 45 5.04 -19.63 9.23
CA GLU A 45 4.05 -19.94 8.20
C GLU A 45 3.71 -21.44 8.17
N SER A 46 4.71 -22.32 8.30
CA SER A 46 4.47 -23.76 8.40
C SER A 46 3.66 -24.10 9.66
N LEU A 47 3.95 -23.46 10.79
CA LEU A 47 3.18 -23.62 12.02
C LEU A 47 1.73 -23.12 11.85
N ARG A 48 1.54 -21.98 11.17
CA ARG A 48 0.21 -21.44 10.85
C ARG A 48 -0.59 -22.41 9.99
N LEU A 49 0.02 -22.97 8.95
CA LEU A 49 -0.61 -23.94 8.05
C LEU A 49 -0.97 -25.25 8.78
N ALA A 50 -0.09 -25.74 9.64
CA ALA A 50 -0.37 -26.91 10.48
C ALA A 50 -1.56 -26.66 11.42
N MET A 51 -1.62 -25.47 12.04
CA MET A 51 -2.74 -25.08 12.88
C MET A 51 -4.05 -24.94 12.08
N CYS A 52 -4.00 -24.35 10.88
CA CYS A 52 -5.15 -24.27 9.97
C CYS A 52 -5.70 -25.67 9.64
N ALA A 53 -4.83 -26.61 9.28
CA ALA A 53 -5.23 -27.97 8.96
C ALA A 53 -5.89 -28.65 10.17
N ARG A 54 -5.34 -28.47 11.36
CA ARG A 54 -5.88 -29.02 12.61
C ARG A 54 -7.26 -28.43 12.96
N LEU A 55 -7.46 -27.13 12.77
CA LEU A 55 -8.76 -26.47 12.94
C LEU A 55 -9.83 -26.95 11.94
N GLN A 56 -9.42 -27.23 10.70
CA GLN A 56 -10.33 -27.77 9.68
C GLN A 56 -10.72 -29.23 9.99
N GLN A 57 -9.77 -30.06 10.44
CA GLN A 57 -10.01 -31.47 10.71
C GLN A 57 -10.77 -31.71 12.02
N GLN A 58 -10.35 -31.08 13.12
CA GLN A 58 -10.89 -31.36 14.46
C GLN A 58 -12.13 -30.54 14.80
N LEU A 59 -12.16 -29.26 14.38
CA LEU A 59 -13.25 -28.33 14.72
C LEU A 59 -14.17 -28.00 13.53
N ARG A 60 -13.95 -28.68 12.38
CA ARG A 60 -14.75 -28.54 11.15
C ARG A 60 -14.95 -27.09 10.70
N LYS A 61 -13.96 -26.24 10.92
CA LYS A 61 -14.00 -24.83 10.53
C LYS A 61 -13.75 -24.71 9.02
N THR A 62 -14.42 -23.76 8.37
CA THR A 62 -14.20 -23.51 6.94
C THR A 62 -12.77 -22.98 6.71
N PRO A 63 -12.17 -23.20 5.53
CA PRO A 63 -10.77 -22.84 5.28
C PRO A 63 -10.44 -21.37 5.59
N LYS A 64 -11.34 -20.44 5.23
CA LYS A 64 -11.18 -19.01 5.52
C LYS A 64 -11.20 -18.69 7.01
N VAL A 65 -12.13 -19.30 7.76
CA VAL A 65 -12.24 -19.10 9.22
C VAL A 65 -11.06 -19.74 9.94
N ALA A 66 -10.60 -20.91 9.47
CA ALA A 66 -9.43 -21.58 10.02
C ALA A 66 -8.15 -20.76 9.85
N GLU A 67 -7.98 -20.04 8.73
CA GLU A 67 -6.82 -19.16 8.50
C GLU A 67 -6.78 -17.96 9.44
N GLU A 68 -7.92 -17.29 9.62
CA GLU A 68 -8.06 -16.18 10.58
C GLU A 68 -7.80 -16.67 12.01
N MET A 69 -8.47 -17.75 12.42
CA MET A 69 -8.36 -18.28 13.77
C MET A 69 -6.99 -18.89 14.07
N ALA A 70 -6.30 -19.52 13.12
CA ALA A 70 -4.97 -20.08 13.33
C ALA A 70 -3.97 -19.00 13.77
N SER A 71 -4.06 -17.80 13.17
CA SER A 71 -3.21 -16.68 13.51
C SER A 71 -3.51 -16.14 14.93
N GLU A 72 -4.79 -16.12 15.31
CA GLU A 72 -5.22 -15.70 16.65
C GLU A 72 -4.88 -16.72 17.73
N VAL A 73 -5.08 -18.02 17.46
CA VAL A 73 -4.72 -19.12 18.35
C VAL A 73 -3.22 -19.11 18.63
N LEU A 74 -2.37 -19.00 17.59
CA LEU A 74 -0.92 -18.90 17.77
C LEU A 74 -0.50 -17.68 18.59
N ARG A 75 -1.22 -16.55 18.45
CA ARG A 75 -1.00 -15.36 19.27
C ARG A 75 -1.38 -15.59 20.74
N VAL A 76 -2.52 -16.24 21.01
CA VAL A 76 -2.95 -16.58 22.38
C VAL A 76 -1.96 -17.54 23.03
N LEU A 77 -1.44 -18.52 22.29
CA LEU A 77 -0.44 -19.45 22.81
C LEU A 77 0.88 -18.77 23.13
N ALA A 78 1.34 -17.86 22.26
CA ALA A 78 2.51 -17.05 22.53
C ALA A 78 2.34 -16.17 23.78
N GLN A 79 1.14 -15.64 24.03
CA GLN A 79 0.81 -14.88 25.25
C GLN A 79 0.74 -15.76 26.50
N ARG A 80 0.25 -17.00 26.36
CA ARG A 80 0.14 -17.98 27.46
C ARG A 80 1.46 -18.74 27.71
N GLY A 81 2.48 -18.54 26.89
CA GLY A 81 3.77 -19.24 27.01
C GLY A 81 3.70 -20.73 26.72
N LEU A 82 2.63 -21.21 26.06
CA LEU A 82 2.42 -22.63 25.79
C LEU A 82 3.03 -23.03 24.44
N PRO A 83 3.86 -24.09 24.39
CA PRO A 83 4.42 -24.57 23.13
C PRO A 83 3.31 -25.16 22.25
N SER A 84 3.27 -24.75 20.98
CA SER A 84 2.23 -25.21 20.04
C SER A 84 2.25 -26.73 19.76
N ALA A 85 3.36 -27.40 20.08
CA ALA A 85 3.53 -28.85 19.93
C ALA A 85 2.81 -29.68 21.01
N GLU A 86 2.54 -29.11 22.19
CA GLU A 86 1.97 -29.83 23.35
C GLU A 86 0.48 -29.54 23.56
N LEU A 87 -0.13 -28.78 22.64
CA LEU A 87 -1.55 -28.48 22.67
C LEU A 87 -2.38 -29.75 22.44
N SER A 88 -3.26 -30.10 23.37
CA SER A 88 -4.28 -31.13 23.17
C SER A 88 -5.44 -30.60 22.31
N ASP A 89 -6.18 -31.50 21.66
CA ASP A 89 -7.33 -31.11 20.83
C ASP A 89 -8.47 -30.48 21.66
N THR A 90 -8.61 -30.87 22.93
CA THR A 90 -9.57 -30.28 23.87
C THR A 90 -9.21 -28.84 24.22
N ALA A 91 -7.95 -28.58 24.58
CA ALA A 91 -7.47 -27.23 24.88
C ALA A 91 -7.53 -26.31 23.64
N LEU A 92 -7.32 -26.86 22.44
CA LEU A 92 -7.51 -26.14 21.18
C LEU A 92 -8.98 -25.76 20.96
N ALA A 93 -9.92 -26.67 21.26
CA ALA A 93 -11.35 -26.40 21.17
C ALA A 93 -11.78 -25.28 22.12
N ASP A 94 -11.29 -25.29 23.36
CA ASP A 94 -11.60 -24.28 24.37
C ASP A 94 -11.12 -22.88 23.95
N ILE A 95 -9.87 -22.77 23.47
CA ILE A 95 -9.32 -21.49 22.97
C ILE A 95 -10.14 -20.97 21.79
N VAL A 96 -10.53 -21.86 20.88
CA VAL A 96 -11.34 -21.48 19.71
C VAL A 96 -12.75 -21.06 20.12
N HIS A 97 -13.34 -21.73 21.11
CA HIS A 97 -14.65 -21.36 21.64
C HIS A 97 -14.60 -19.97 22.29
N GLU A 98 -13.59 -19.71 23.13
CA GLU A 98 -13.32 -18.41 23.76
C GLU A 98 -13.13 -17.28 22.72
N LEU A 99 -12.38 -17.54 21.65
CA LEU A 99 -12.20 -16.56 20.56
C LEU A 99 -13.51 -16.31 19.80
N THR A 100 -14.30 -17.36 19.57
CA THR A 100 -15.58 -17.27 18.85
C THR A 100 -16.61 -16.48 19.67
N THR A 101 -16.74 -16.77 20.97
CA THR A 101 -17.65 -16.06 21.87
C THR A 101 -17.25 -14.58 22.00
N ARG A 102 -15.97 -14.30 22.19
CA ARG A 102 -15.45 -12.92 22.25
C ARG A 102 -15.72 -12.14 20.96
N ARG A 103 -15.56 -12.75 19.79
CA ARG A 103 -15.86 -12.12 18.49
C ARG A 103 -17.35 -11.83 18.34
N GLN A 104 -18.20 -12.75 18.81
CA GLN A 104 -19.65 -12.57 18.82
C GLN A 104 -20.08 -11.43 19.75
N GLU A 105 -19.48 -11.33 20.94
CA GLU A 105 -19.71 -10.23 21.89
C GLU A 105 -19.30 -8.87 21.30
N GLN A 106 -18.14 -8.79 20.65
CA GLN A 106 -17.69 -7.58 19.97
C GLN A 106 -18.64 -7.14 18.86
N LEU A 107 -19.16 -8.09 18.08
CA LEU A 107 -20.16 -7.81 17.04
C LEU A 107 -21.48 -7.33 17.64
N SER A 108 -21.94 -7.91 18.75
CA SER A 108 -23.14 -7.40 19.45
C SER A 108 -22.94 -5.99 20.00
N LEU A 109 -21.79 -5.70 20.62
CA LEU A 109 -21.48 -4.37 21.14
C LEU A 109 -21.38 -3.32 20.03
N ALA A 110 -20.80 -3.69 18.88
CA ALA A 110 -20.76 -2.81 17.71
C ALA A 110 -22.17 -2.56 17.13
N ALA A 111 -23.02 -3.59 17.07
CA ALA A 111 -24.41 -3.46 16.62
C ALA A 111 -25.23 -2.57 17.57
N ASP A 112 -25.05 -2.72 18.89
CA ASP A 112 -25.72 -1.89 19.89
C ASP A 112 -25.23 -0.44 19.85
N THR A 113 -23.94 -0.22 19.64
CA THR A 113 -23.36 1.12 19.46
C THR A 113 -23.90 1.79 18.20
N ALA A 114 -24.04 1.05 17.08
CA ALA A 114 -24.65 1.55 15.85
C ALA A 114 -26.13 1.90 16.03
N ARG A 115 -26.89 1.11 16.79
CA ARG A 115 -28.29 1.41 17.14
C ARG A 115 -28.41 2.63 18.06
N LYS A 116 -27.49 2.81 18.99
CA LYS A 116 -27.44 3.97 19.90
C LYS A 116 -27.08 5.27 19.15
N ALA A 117 -26.17 5.18 18.17
CA ALA A 117 -25.82 6.30 17.29
C ALA A 117 -26.98 6.71 16.37
N ALA A 118 -27.79 5.76 15.90
CA ALA A 118 -28.96 6.04 15.06
C ALA A 118 -30.14 6.70 15.81
N HIS A 119 -30.17 6.63 17.15
CA HIS A 119 -31.23 7.25 17.98
C HIS A 119 -30.87 8.63 18.54
N GLN A 120 -29.65 9.13 18.32
CA GLN A 120 -29.24 10.50 18.66
C GLN A 120 -29.13 11.34 17.37
N SER A 121 -30.27 11.68 16.76
CA SER A 121 -30.34 12.76 15.78
C SER A 121 -31.73 13.37 15.80
N PRO A 122 -31.87 14.63 16.26
CA PRO A 122 -32.67 15.57 15.49
C PRO A 122 -31.97 16.93 15.27
N GLN A 123 -32.35 17.58 14.17
CA GLN A 123 -32.01 18.95 13.70
C GLN A 123 -30.62 19.12 13.08
N GLN A 124 -30.44 19.17 11.75
CA GLN A 124 -30.91 20.14 10.73
C GLN A 124 -30.23 21.51 10.86
N LEU A 125 -29.28 21.81 9.94
CA LEU A 125 -29.19 23.03 9.11
C LEU A 125 -28.06 22.87 8.05
N ASP A 126 -28.48 23.00 6.79
CA ASP A 126 -27.75 23.01 5.50
C ASP A 126 -26.81 24.25 5.32
N PRO A 127 -26.20 24.54 4.14
CA PRO A 127 -25.48 23.71 3.15
C PRO A 127 -24.20 24.41 2.61
N SER A 128 -23.26 23.68 1.98
CA SER A 128 -22.41 24.17 0.86
C SER A 128 -21.31 23.16 0.53
N GLY A 129 -21.13 22.83 -0.76
CA GLY A 129 -19.85 22.34 -1.28
C GLY A 129 -19.85 20.99 -2.00
N SER A 130 -20.50 20.96 -3.16
CA SER A 130 -20.03 20.36 -4.42
C SER A 130 -19.37 18.97 -4.48
N ALA A 131 -19.98 18.19 -5.38
CA ALA A 131 -19.34 17.42 -6.46
C ALA A 131 -19.21 15.89 -6.31
N ALA A 132 -20.05 15.25 -7.12
CA ALA A 132 -19.67 14.31 -8.16
C ALA A 132 -19.43 12.83 -7.80
N ASN A 133 -20.33 12.05 -8.39
CA ASN A 133 -20.08 10.84 -9.20
C ASN A 133 -20.44 9.46 -8.63
N LEU A 134 -21.31 8.82 -9.44
CA LEU A 134 -21.43 7.39 -9.73
C LEU A 134 -22.33 6.53 -8.84
N ARG A 135 -23.61 6.48 -9.27
CA ARG A 135 -24.47 5.28 -9.25
C ARG A 135 -23.74 4.09 -9.90
N ILE A 136 -23.91 2.87 -9.39
CA ILE A 136 -24.74 1.74 -9.92
C ILE A 136 -24.33 0.48 -9.11
N PRO A 137 -25.17 -0.55 -8.80
CA PRO A 137 -26.58 -0.58 -8.44
C PRO A 137 -26.86 -1.49 -7.21
N GLN A 138 -28.13 -1.50 -6.86
CA GLN A 138 -28.83 -2.24 -5.82
C GLN A 138 -29.04 -3.73 -6.21
N GLU A 139 -28.66 -4.68 -5.35
CA GLU A 139 -29.30 -6.00 -5.32
C GLU A 139 -30.31 -6.07 -4.17
N ARG A 140 -31.58 -6.09 -4.55
CA ARG A 140 -32.70 -6.48 -3.70
C ARG A 140 -32.78 -8.00 -3.70
N THR A 141 -32.66 -8.64 -2.54
CA THR A 141 -33.30 -9.92 -2.29
C THR A 141 -34.32 -9.76 -1.18
N SER A 142 -35.57 -9.75 -1.62
CA SER A 142 -36.80 -9.95 -0.87
C SER A 142 -36.75 -11.17 0.04
N GLY A 143 -37.24 -11.01 1.28
CA GLY A 143 -37.47 -12.11 2.22
C GLY A 143 -38.63 -11.79 3.15
N ARG A 144 -39.84 -11.72 2.59
CA ARG A 144 -41.10 -11.55 3.33
C ARG A 144 -41.49 -12.91 3.91
N ARG A 145 -41.51 -13.06 5.25
CA ARG A 145 -42.35 -14.05 5.94
C ARG A 145 -42.99 -13.45 7.20
N SER A 146 -44.31 -13.28 7.10
CA SER A 146 -45.33 -13.32 8.17
C SER A 146 -45.04 -14.49 9.14
N SER A 147 -45.36 -14.51 10.44
CA SER A 147 -46.68 -14.31 11.07
C SER A 147 -46.60 -14.27 12.62
N LYS A 148 -47.46 -13.46 13.24
CA LYS A 148 -48.28 -13.69 14.46
C LYS A 148 -47.74 -14.49 15.68
N SER A 149 -47.67 -13.81 16.83
CA SER A 149 -48.32 -14.14 18.12
C SER A 149 -48.13 -12.90 19.03
N ASN A 150 -49.14 -12.09 19.34
CA ASN A 150 -50.21 -12.27 20.32
C ASN A 150 -49.71 -12.69 21.71
N GLU A 151 -49.42 -11.70 22.57
CA GLU A 151 -49.70 -11.80 24.01
C GLU A 151 -49.85 -10.39 24.61
N ARG A 152 -51.04 -10.14 25.16
CA ARG A 152 -51.36 -9.04 26.08
C ARG A 152 -51.56 -9.66 27.46
N SER A 153 -50.87 -9.13 28.47
CA SER A 153 -51.28 -8.98 29.89
C SER A 153 -50.04 -8.48 30.65
N SER A 154 -50.02 -7.59 31.64
CA SER A 154 -51.04 -7.09 32.55
C SER A 154 -50.48 -5.83 33.26
N ASN A 155 -51.38 -4.86 33.46
CA ASN A 155 -51.51 -3.86 34.54
C ASN A 155 -50.47 -3.76 35.68
N ASN A 156 -50.01 -2.53 35.97
CA ASN A 156 -50.47 -1.69 37.10
C ASN A 156 -49.72 -0.33 37.02
N SER A 157 -50.39 0.82 36.85
CA SER A 157 -51.06 1.65 37.86
C SER A 157 -50.15 2.10 39.01
N GLY A 158 -49.76 3.38 38.99
CA GLY A 158 -49.08 4.07 40.09
C GLY A 158 -49.22 5.58 39.91
N ARG A 159 -50.13 6.16 40.70
CA ARG A 159 -50.63 7.54 40.67
C ARG A 159 -49.59 8.61 41.02
N GLN A 160 -49.87 9.81 40.48
CA GLN A 160 -49.62 11.17 40.96
C GLN A 160 -49.02 11.37 42.37
N LEU A 161 -48.18 12.40 42.53
CA LEU A 161 -48.63 13.71 43.07
C LEU A 161 -47.54 14.80 43.01
N LYS A 162 -48.06 16.03 43.01
CA LYS A 162 -47.46 17.32 42.74
C LYS A 162 -47.47 18.13 44.05
N GLY A 163 -46.40 18.88 44.31
CA GLY A 163 -46.49 20.19 44.97
C GLY A 163 -45.93 20.34 46.39
N GLY A 164 -45.31 21.51 46.62
CA GLY A 164 -44.97 22.08 47.94
C GLY A 164 -43.47 22.43 48.07
N SER A 165 -43.00 23.56 47.55
CA SER A 165 -43.03 24.93 48.15
C SER A 165 -42.11 25.10 49.37
N ARG A 166 -41.07 25.95 49.22
CA ARG A 166 -41.00 27.26 49.91
C ARG A 166 -39.73 28.03 49.53
N GLY A 167 -39.95 29.17 48.88
CA GLY A 167 -38.99 30.27 48.72
C GLY A 167 -39.39 31.47 49.60
N ARG A 168 -38.35 32.20 50.00
CA ARG A 168 -38.26 33.47 50.73
C ARG A 168 -39.29 34.56 50.41
N GLY A 169 -39.45 35.48 51.36
CA GLY A 169 -39.55 36.92 51.04
C GLY A 169 -40.33 37.74 52.04
N ALA A 170 -39.63 38.60 52.79
CA ALA A 170 -40.14 39.51 53.81
C ALA A 170 -40.32 40.95 53.27
N SER A 171 -40.87 41.83 54.15
CA SER A 171 -40.90 43.31 54.13
C SER A 171 -42.16 43.93 53.47
N VAL A 172 -42.80 45.01 53.95
CA VAL A 172 -42.48 46.03 54.98
C VAL A 172 -43.74 46.90 55.26
N ALA A 173 -43.68 47.68 56.35
CA ALA A 173 -44.38 48.96 56.64
C ALA A 173 -45.71 48.97 57.43
N GLY A 174 -45.66 49.68 58.56
CA GLY A 174 -46.82 50.12 59.32
C GLY A 174 -46.43 50.82 60.63
N THR A 175 -46.00 52.08 60.56
CA THR A 175 -45.83 52.99 61.71
C THR A 175 -46.66 54.25 61.50
N SER A 176 -47.62 54.55 62.40
CA SER A 176 -47.97 55.92 62.83
C SER A 176 -49.03 55.96 63.95
N ARG A 177 -48.65 56.58 65.09
CA ARG A 177 -49.32 57.62 65.93
C ARG A 177 -50.75 57.37 66.48
N VAL A 178 -50.92 57.25 67.81
CA VAL A 178 -51.19 58.28 68.85
C VAL A 178 -52.61 58.89 68.80
N GLY A 179 -53.42 58.65 69.85
CA GLY A 179 -54.63 59.43 70.14
C GLY A 179 -55.63 58.76 71.11
N GLY A 180 -55.45 59.04 72.41
CA GLY A 180 -56.48 59.21 73.48
C GLY A 180 -57.66 58.25 73.65
N ALA A 181 -57.72 57.60 74.83
CA ALA A 181 -58.90 57.53 75.71
C ALA A 181 -58.61 56.53 76.85
N ASP A 182 -58.03 56.99 77.96
CA ASP A 182 -58.09 56.24 79.21
C ASP A 182 -59.37 56.68 79.96
N GLU A 183 -60.33 55.77 79.97
CA GLU A 183 -61.58 55.85 80.73
C GLU A 183 -61.28 55.74 82.23
N THR A 184 -61.42 56.89 82.89
CA THR A 184 -62.30 57.10 84.05
C THR A 184 -62.66 55.86 84.90
N TYR A 185 -61.76 55.43 85.78
CA TYR A 185 -62.15 54.72 87.00
C TYR A 185 -61.96 55.65 88.20
N LEU A 186 -63.01 56.41 88.55
CA LEU A 186 -63.10 57.05 89.85
C LEU A 186 -63.33 55.97 90.90
N THR A 187 -62.47 55.97 91.92
CA THR A 187 -62.53 55.05 93.06
C THR A 187 -63.78 55.34 93.90
N GLU A 188 -64.44 54.28 94.39
CA GLU A 188 -65.72 54.30 95.12
C GLU A 188 -65.80 55.33 96.27
N ALA A 189 -64.66 55.66 96.88
CA ALA A 189 -64.53 56.70 97.92
C ALA A 189 -64.86 58.12 97.42
N GLN A 190 -64.62 58.44 96.13
CA GLN A 190 -65.01 59.73 95.54
C GLN A 190 -66.49 59.80 95.17
N LEU A 191 -67.17 58.66 95.02
CA LEU A 191 -68.61 58.61 94.76
C LEU A 191 -69.42 58.83 96.06
N GLN A 192 -68.92 58.29 97.18
CA GLN A 192 -69.57 58.44 98.50
C GLN A 192 -69.44 59.85 99.11
N GLN A 193 -68.46 60.66 98.68
CA GLN A 193 -68.31 62.04 99.17
C GLN A 193 -69.22 63.07 98.48
N LYS A 194 -69.90 62.72 97.38
CA LYS A 194 -70.82 63.65 96.68
C LYS A 194 -72.28 63.60 97.16
N SER A 195 -72.67 62.59 97.95
CA SER A 195 -74.06 62.36 98.38
C SER A 195 -74.38 62.75 99.82
N THR A 196 -73.41 63.24 100.59
CA THR A 196 -73.64 63.78 101.94
C THR A 196 -73.18 65.23 101.96
N GLY A 197 -74.13 66.17 101.96
CA GLY A 197 -73.92 67.62 101.90
C GLY A 197 -73.14 68.20 103.09
N PHE A 198 -71.85 67.89 103.18
CA PHE A 198 -70.92 68.41 104.16
C PHE A 198 -69.69 68.98 103.43
N TYR A 199 -69.75 70.25 103.09
CA TYR A 199 -68.61 70.99 102.56
C TYR A 199 -67.67 71.35 103.71
N MET A 200 -66.52 70.68 103.79
CA MET A 200 -65.42 71.12 104.64
C MET A 200 -64.66 72.26 103.95
N PRO A 201 -64.47 73.43 104.58
CA PRO A 201 -63.72 74.51 103.97
C PRO A 201 -62.26 74.09 103.77
N PRO A 202 -61.64 74.33 102.61
CA PRO A 202 -60.20 74.17 102.48
C PRO A 202 -59.54 75.16 103.45
N ARG A 203 -58.79 74.63 104.42
CA ARG A 203 -57.97 75.44 105.33
C ARG A 203 -56.99 76.25 104.50
N VAL A 204 -57.21 77.56 104.44
CA VAL A 204 -56.25 78.51 103.88
C VAL A 204 -55.11 78.65 104.88
N SER A 205 -54.05 77.86 104.67
CA SER A 205 -52.76 78.06 105.33
C SER A 205 -52.21 79.43 104.92
N PRO A 206 -51.67 80.24 105.85
CA PRO A 206 -51.09 81.53 105.50
C PRO A 206 -50.01 81.33 104.44
N LYS A 207 -50.11 82.06 103.33
CA LYS A 207 -49.01 82.22 102.37
C LYS A 207 -47.83 82.79 103.16
N LYS A 208 -46.88 81.94 103.57
CA LYS A 208 -45.51 82.41 103.74
C LYS A 208 -45.09 82.85 102.34
N GLU A 209 -44.80 84.13 102.18
CA GLU A 209 -43.84 84.59 101.19
C GLU A 209 -42.57 83.77 101.43
N ARG A 210 -42.49 82.66 100.70
CA ARG A 210 -41.35 81.79 100.67
C ARG A 210 -40.45 82.40 99.60
N ASP A 211 -39.90 83.57 99.90
CA ASP A 211 -38.68 83.98 99.23
C ASP A 211 -37.73 82.81 99.41
N ASN A 212 -37.38 82.19 98.27
CA ASN A 212 -36.64 80.95 98.11
C ASN A 212 -35.78 80.63 99.34
N GLY A 213 -36.34 79.84 100.26
CA GLY A 213 -35.56 79.37 101.39
C GLY A 213 -34.41 78.54 100.83
N ILE A 214 -33.20 78.70 101.37
CA ILE A 214 -31.96 78.08 100.87
C ILE A 214 -32.15 76.59 100.53
N TRP A 215 -32.98 75.86 101.28
CA TRP A 215 -33.34 74.46 101.01
C TRP A 215 -34.11 74.22 99.71
N GLU A 216 -35.07 75.07 99.33
CA GLU A 216 -35.75 74.95 98.03
C GLU A 216 -34.81 75.28 96.88
N GLU A 217 -33.88 76.20 97.10
CA GLU A 217 -32.86 76.57 96.11
C GLU A 217 -31.84 75.43 95.93
N ILE A 218 -31.44 74.76 97.03
CA ILE A 218 -30.63 73.53 96.99
C ILE A 218 -31.37 72.40 96.25
N VAL A 219 -32.66 72.17 96.50
CA VAL A 219 -33.42 71.12 95.79
C VAL A 219 -33.59 71.43 94.31
N LYS A 220 -33.85 72.71 93.95
CA LYS A 220 -33.88 73.15 92.56
C LYS A 220 -32.51 73.00 91.90
N PHE A 221 -31.43 73.36 92.60
CA PHE A 221 -30.06 73.18 92.13
C PHE A 221 -29.72 71.70 91.93
N SER A 222 -30.04 70.82 92.89
CA SER A 222 -29.87 69.36 92.75
C SER A 222 -30.70 68.78 91.61
N SER A 223 -31.92 69.28 91.37
CA SER A 223 -32.72 68.86 90.21
C SER A 223 -32.13 69.32 88.88
N VAL A 224 -31.59 70.54 88.82
CA VAL A 224 -30.89 71.06 87.64
C VAL A 224 -29.56 70.34 87.41
N GLU A 225 -28.81 70.03 88.47
CA GLU A 225 -27.60 69.21 88.40
C GLU A 225 -27.92 67.79 87.95
N GLU A 226 -28.94 67.13 88.51
CA GLU A 226 -29.40 65.81 88.08
C GLU A 226 -29.86 65.81 86.61
N GLN A 227 -30.55 66.87 86.15
CA GLN A 227 -30.91 67.03 84.74
C GLN A 227 -29.67 67.22 83.84
N LEU A 228 -28.69 68.01 84.29
CA LEU A 228 -27.40 68.18 83.60
C LEU A 228 -26.61 66.87 83.53
N GLU A 229 -26.57 66.11 84.62
CA GLU A 229 -25.94 64.78 84.67
C GLU A 229 -26.66 63.77 83.78
N ALA A 230 -28.00 63.76 83.79
CA ALA A 230 -28.80 62.94 82.89
C ALA A 230 -28.59 63.30 81.41
N GLN A 231 -28.44 64.60 81.10
CA GLN A 231 -28.09 65.06 79.75
C GLN A 231 -26.66 64.64 79.36
N ARG A 232 -25.67 64.82 80.24
CA ARG A 232 -24.29 64.36 80.00
C ARG A 232 -24.23 62.84 79.80
N LEU A 233 -24.99 62.06 80.56
CA LEU A 233 -25.06 60.61 80.42
C LEU A 233 -25.74 60.20 79.09
N LYS A 234 -26.81 60.89 78.69
CA LYS A 234 -27.45 60.67 77.38
C LYS A 234 -26.50 60.99 76.24
N GLU A 235 -25.78 62.12 76.33
CA GLU A 235 -24.81 62.51 75.32
C GLU A 235 -23.65 61.52 75.23
N ARG A 236 -23.11 61.07 76.38
CA ARG A 236 -22.07 60.04 76.43
C ARG A 236 -22.53 58.73 75.79
N LYS A 237 -23.72 58.22 76.13
CA LYS A 237 -24.29 57.01 75.51
C LYS A 237 -24.51 57.18 74.00
N LEU A 238 -24.86 58.37 73.56
CA LEU A 238 -25.08 58.67 72.14
C LEU A 238 -23.74 58.74 71.37
N ARG A 239 -22.69 59.30 71.98
CA ARG A 239 -21.31 59.25 71.47
C ARG A 239 -20.79 57.82 71.38
N GLU A 240 -20.90 57.06 72.47
CA GLU A 240 -20.52 55.63 72.49
C GLU A 240 -21.28 54.85 71.40
N ARG A 241 -22.59 55.06 71.25
CA ARG A 241 -23.38 54.45 70.15
C ARG A 241 -22.89 54.85 68.76
N ARG A 242 -22.49 56.10 68.55
CA ARG A 242 -21.95 56.57 67.26
C ARG A 242 -20.60 55.91 66.96
N GLU A 243 -19.72 55.81 67.96
CA GLU A 243 -18.43 55.12 67.85
C GLU A 243 -18.61 53.62 67.56
N PHE A 244 -19.52 52.96 68.28
CA PHE A 244 -19.87 51.56 68.00
C PHE A 244 -20.47 51.37 66.60
N LYS A 245 -21.32 52.30 66.14
CA LYS A 245 -21.87 52.26 64.79
C LYS A 245 -20.78 52.46 63.73
N ALA A 246 -19.87 53.41 63.94
CA ALA A 246 -18.75 53.67 63.04
C ALA A 246 -17.83 52.44 62.91
N THR A 247 -17.45 51.83 64.04
CA THR A 247 -16.62 50.61 64.04
C THR A 247 -17.30 49.43 63.36
N LEU A 248 -18.62 49.22 63.55
CA LEU A 248 -19.38 48.20 62.83
C LEU A 248 -19.45 48.47 61.33
N GLU A 249 -19.67 49.73 60.93
CA GLU A 249 -19.70 50.13 59.52
C GLU A 249 -18.34 49.89 58.86
N ASP A 250 -17.24 50.18 59.55
CA ASP A 250 -15.89 49.93 59.03
C ASP A 250 -15.59 48.43 58.92
N GLN A 251 -16.00 47.61 59.89
CA GLN A 251 -15.91 46.15 59.77
C GLN A 251 -16.72 45.61 58.58
N VAL A 252 -17.92 46.15 58.35
CA VAL A 252 -18.74 45.76 57.19
C VAL A 252 -18.07 46.18 55.88
N LYS A 253 -17.49 47.39 55.80
CA LYS A 253 -16.75 47.85 54.62
C LYS A 253 -15.53 46.97 54.35
N GLN A 254 -14.73 46.67 55.37
CA GLN A 254 -13.57 45.79 55.26
C GLN A 254 -13.96 44.39 54.76
N LYS A 255 -15.03 43.80 55.32
CA LYS A 255 -15.54 42.50 54.83
C LYS A 255 -15.99 42.57 53.37
N ARG A 256 -16.71 43.63 52.97
CA ARG A 256 -17.12 43.82 51.57
C ARG A 256 -15.92 43.93 50.65
N HIS A 257 -14.92 44.71 51.03
CA HIS A 257 -13.69 44.86 50.27
C HIS A 257 -12.93 43.53 50.13
N ALA A 258 -12.79 42.77 51.21
CA ALA A 258 -12.14 41.46 51.18
C ALA A 258 -12.88 40.49 50.24
N THR A 259 -14.21 40.41 50.35
CA THR A 259 -15.01 39.56 49.44
C THR A 259 -14.93 40.00 47.98
N GLN A 260 -14.73 41.30 47.72
CA GLN A 260 -14.56 41.79 46.36
C GLN A 260 -13.19 41.41 45.80
N GLN A 261 -12.11 41.57 46.57
CA GLN A 261 -10.77 41.14 46.19
C GLN A 261 -10.70 39.64 45.94
N GLU A 262 -11.35 38.81 46.77
CA GLU A 262 -11.43 37.36 46.54
C GLU A 262 -12.12 37.02 45.21
N ARG A 263 -13.18 37.75 44.85
CA ARG A 263 -13.87 37.57 43.56
C ARG A 263 -12.99 37.97 42.38
N GLU A 264 -12.27 39.08 42.50
CA GLU A 264 -11.34 39.56 41.48
C GLU A 264 -10.20 38.54 41.28
N HIS A 265 -9.57 38.07 42.36
CA HIS A 265 -8.55 37.01 42.29
C HIS A 265 -9.08 35.69 41.74
N SER A 266 -10.30 35.29 42.11
CA SER A 266 -10.92 34.08 41.57
C SER A 266 -11.20 34.21 40.07
N ALA A 267 -11.66 35.39 39.61
CA ALA A 267 -11.88 35.67 38.20
C ALA A 267 -10.56 35.70 37.40
N GLU A 268 -9.51 36.29 37.95
CA GLU A 268 -8.16 36.29 37.37
C GLU A 268 -7.59 34.87 37.26
N TYR A 269 -7.70 34.08 38.33
CA TYR A 269 -7.25 32.68 38.32
C TYR A 269 -8.01 31.86 37.26
N HIS A 270 -9.33 32.05 37.18
CA HIS A 270 -10.13 31.37 36.16
C HIS A 270 -9.71 31.78 34.75
N ARG A 271 -9.49 33.07 34.51
CA ARG A 271 -9.01 33.59 33.22
C ARG A 271 -7.64 32.99 32.85
N GLN A 272 -6.68 33.02 33.77
CA GLN A 272 -5.35 32.43 33.54
C GLN A 272 -5.44 30.92 33.25
N THR A 273 -6.35 30.22 33.93
CA THR A 273 -6.57 28.78 33.69
C THR A 273 -7.12 28.53 32.29
N LEU A 274 -8.07 29.34 31.82
CA LEU A 274 -8.58 29.26 30.46
C LEU A 274 -7.53 29.61 29.41
N GLU A 275 -6.69 30.61 29.66
CA GLU A 275 -5.59 30.98 28.77
C GLU A 275 -4.58 29.82 28.64
N ARG A 276 -4.18 29.19 29.76
CA ARG A 276 -3.32 28.00 29.73
C ARG A 276 -3.94 26.82 28.98
N LEU A 277 -5.25 26.60 29.13
CA LEU A 277 -5.95 25.55 28.38
C LEU A 277 -5.92 25.83 26.88
N ARG A 278 -6.14 27.08 26.46
CA ARG A 278 -6.04 27.47 25.03
C ARG A 278 -4.65 27.28 24.48
N GLU A 279 -3.62 27.67 25.22
CA GLU A 279 -2.22 27.45 24.83
C GLU A 279 -1.91 25.96 24.68
N ALA A 280 -2.37 25.12 25.61
CA ALA A 280 -2.21 23.66 25.52
C ALA A 280 -2.94 23.07 24.30
N GLU A 281 -4.16 23.54 24.00
CA GLU A 281 -4.91 23.13 22.80
C GLU A 281 -4.21 23.56 21.50
N ASP A 282 -3.62 24.77 21.46
CA ASP A 282 -2.82 25.25 20.34
C ASP A 282 -1.54 24.42 20.16
N GLU A 283 -0.87 24.07 21.24
CA GLU A 283 0.32 23.21 21.22
C GLU A 283 0.00 21.80 20.71
N GLU A 284 -1.09 21.18 21.15
CA GLU A 284 -1.52 19.88 20.65
C GLU A 284 -1.88 19.95 19.16
N ARG A 285 -2.60 20.98 18.72
CA ARG A 285 -2.88 21.20 17.29
C ARG A 285 -1.59 21.33 16.46
N ARG A 286 -0.59 22.07 16.95
CA ARG A 286 0.72 22.17 16.27
C ARG A 286 1.45 20.82 16.23
N LYS A 287 1.39 20.02 17.30
CA LYS A 287 1.99 18.68 17.32
C LYS A 287 1.30 17.74 16.34
N GLU A 288 -0.03 17.80 16.24
CA GLU A 288 -0.81 17.02 15.27
C GLU A 288 -0.48 17.43 13.84
N GLN A 289 -0.44 18.73 13.53
CA GLN A 289 0.00 19.22 12.23
C GLN A 289 1.40 18.73 11.88
N GLY A 290 2.36 18.85 12.80
CA GLY A 290 3.71 18.35 12.59
C GLY A 290 3.81 16.81 12.48
N ARG A 291 2.83 16.05 12.97
CA ARG A 291 2.75 14.59 12.73
C ARG A 291 2.23 14.33 11.31
N LEU A 292 1.18 15.03 10.90
CA LEU A 292 0.61 14.92 9.55
C LEU A 292 1.62 15.31 8.47
N GLU A 293 2.36 16.39 8.66
CA GLU A 293 3.44 16.81 7.74
C GLU A 293 4.52 15.73 7.60
N ARG A 294 4.99 15.18 8.73
CA ARG A 294 5.97 14.07 8.70
C ARG A 294 5.43 12.83 8.00
N GLU A 295 4.15 12.51 8.17
CA GLU A 295 3.51 11.41 7.47
C GLU A 295 3.42 11.67 5.96
N GLN A 296 3.04 12.88 5.56
CA GLN A 296 3.03 13.31 4.16
C GLN A 296 4.42 13.24 3.54
N ASP A 297 5.45 13.73 4.23
CA ASP A 297 6.84 13.64 3.78
C ASP A 297 7.29 12.18 3.58
N LEU A 298 6.92 11.29 4.50
CA LEU A 298 7.20 9.86 4.37
C LEU A 298 6.48 9.25 3.15
N ILE A 299 5.23 9.65 2.89
CA ILE A 299 4.49 9.22 1.70
C ILE A 299 5.18 9.72 0.43
N VAL A 300 5.60 10.98 0.38
CA VAL A 300 6.34 11.57 -0.75
C VAL A 300 7.65 10.82 -0.98
N ILE A 301 8.42 10.55 0.07
CA ILE A 301 9.69 9.81 -0.05
C ILE A 301 9.45 8.39 -0.55
N GLN A 302 8.44 7.69 -0.01
CA GLN A 302 8.13 6.33 -0.43
C GLN A 302 7.64 6.28 -1.89
N THR A 303 6.80 7.22 -2.30
CA THR A 303 6.33 7.29 -3.70
C THR A 303 7.48 7.60 -4.65
N GLN A 304 8.37 8.54 -4.30
CA GLN A 304 9.59 8.84 -5.06
C GLN A 304 10.48 7.59 -5.23
N GLN A 305 10.67 6.82 -4.16
CA GLN A 305 11.44 5.57 -4.19
C GLN A 305 10.81 4.52 -5.10
N ARG A 306 9.47 4.35 -5.06
CA ARG A 306 8.75 3.44 -5.96
C ARG A 306 8.92 3.85 -7.42
N LEU A 307 8.78 5.14 -7.73
CA LEU A 307 8.98 5.68 -9.07
C LEU A 307 10.42 5.47 -9.56
N THR A 308 11.41 5.74 -8.73
CA THR A 308 12.83 5.54 -9.08
C THR A 308 13.14 4.07 -9.35
N LYS A 309 12.60 3.17 -8.51
CA LYS A 309 12.74 1.72 -8.72
C LYS A 309 12.06 1.26 -10.01
N GLN A 310 10.88 1.79 -10.32
CA GLN A 310 10.19 1.50 -11.57
C GLN A 310 11.00 1.97 -12.78
N GLN A 311 11.51 3.20 -12.76
CA GLN A 311 12.36 3.74 -13.83
C GLN A 311 13.64 2.92 -14.02
N GLN A 312 14.26 2.43 -12.93
CA GLN A 312 15.42 1.54 -13.03
C GLN A 312 15.07 0.22 -13.73
N LEU A 313 13.92 -0.39 -13.40
CA LEU A 313 13.45 -1.61 -14.06
C LEU A 313 13.13 -1.36 -15.54
N GLU A 314 12.53 -0.22 -15.87
CA GLU A 314 12.25 0.18 -17.26
C GLU A 314 13.54 0.37 -18.06
N ARG A 315 14.56 1.02 -17.47
CA ARG A 315 15.90 1.13 -18.08
C ARG A 315 16.54 -0.22 -18.30
N GLN A 316 16.48 -1.14 -17.32
CA GLN A 316 17.01 -2.50 -17.48
C GLN A 316 16.28 -3.27 -18.58
N ARG A 317 14.95 -3.16 -18.67
CA ARG A 317 14.16 -3.75 -19.75
C ARG A 317 14.52 -3.16 -21.10
N ALA A 318 14.73 -1.84 -21.19
CA ALA A 318 15.15 -1.17 -22.42
C ALA A 318 16.53 -1.63 -22.88
N VAL A 319 17.50 -1.74 -21.96
CA VAL A 319 18.84 -2.27 -22.26
C VAL A 319 18.76 -3.72 -22.72
N LYS A 320 17.99 -4.57 -22.03
CA LYS A 320 17.80 -5.97 -22.44
C LYS A 320 17.17 -6.07 -23.83
N LYS A 321 16.13 -5.28 -24.10
CA LYS A 321 15.49 -5.23 -25.42
C LYS A 321 16.45 -4.76 -26.51
N ALA A 322 17.29 -3.75 -26.22
CA ALA A 322 18.30 -3.29 -27.16
C ALA A 322 19.37 -4.37 -27.43
N GLN A 323 19.81 -5.10 -26.41
CA GLN A 323 20.72 -6.23 -26.56
C GLN A 323 20.10 -7.37 -27.39
N GLU A 324 18.83 -7.71 -27.14
CA GLU A 324 18.08 -8.70 -27.93
C GLU A 324 17.94 -8.25 -29.40
N GLN A 325 17.68 -6.97 -29.65
CA GLN A 325 17.63 -6.40 -30.99
C GLN A 325 18.99 -6.47 -31.70
N GLN A 326 20.07 -6.07 -31.02
CA GLN A 326 21.43 -6.18 -31.57
C GLN A 326 21.80 -7.63 -31.90
N ALA A 327 21.48 -8.58 -31.02
CA ALA A 327 21.71 -10.00 -31.26
C ALA A 327 20.89 -10.51 -32.46
N ALA A 328 19.62 -10.09 -32.57
CA ALA A 328 18.77 -10.44 -33.71
C ALA A 328 19.30 -9.86 -35.03
N GLU A 329 19.79 -8.62 -35.03
CA GLU A 329 20.42 -8.00 -36.20
C GLU A 329 21.72 -8.71 -36.60
N MET A 330 22.58 -9.06 -35.64
CA MET A 330 23.79 -9.83 -35.90
C MET A 330 23.49 -11.20 -36.50
N LEU A 331 22.49 -11.92 -35.97
CA LEU A 331 22.03 -13.19 -36.55
C LEU A 331 21.44 -13.00 -37.96
N ARG A 332 20.72 -11.91 -38.19
CA ARG A 332 20.17 -11.61 -39.53
C ARG A 332 21.29 -11.36 -40.53
N LEU A 333 22.31 -10.58 -40.17
CA LEU A 333 23.48 -10.33 -40.99
C LEU A 333 24.28 -11.61 -41.25
N GLN A 334 24.47 -12.44 -40.24
CA GLN A 334 25.13 -13.73 -40.39
C GLN A 334 24.38 -14.63 -41.37
N LYS A 335 23.06 -14.77 -41.22
CA LYS A 335 22.22 -15.54 -42.15
C LYS A 335 22.32 -15.01 -43.58
N GLN A 336 22.32 -13.69 -43.77
CA GLN A 336 22.48 -13.08 -45.09
C GLN A 336 23.86 -13.37 -45.69
N ALA A 337 24.93 -13.29 -44.88
CA ALA A 337 26.28 -13.61 -45.31
C ALA A 337 26.42 -15.10 -45.69
N ASP A 338 25.82 -16.00 -44.93
CA ASP A 338 25.85 -17.44 -45.22
C ASP A 338 25.07 -17.76 -46.51
N VAL A 339 23.90 -17.16 -46.72
CA VAL A 339 23.16 -17.27 -47.98
C VAL A 339 23.98 -16.75 -49.16
N ALA A 340 24.66 -15.61 -49.02
CA ALA A 340 25.54 -15.07 -50.08
C ALA A 340 26.74 -15.99 -50.35
N ARG A 341 27.33 -16.60 -49.30
CA ARG A 341 28.39 -17.61 -49.45
C ARG A 341 27.90 -18.87 -50.17
N GLU A 342 26.68 -19.33 -49.88
CA GLU A 342 26.10 -20.44 -50.61
C GLU A 342 25.80 -20.08 -52.07
N GLN A 343 25.28 -18.88 -52.33
CA GLN A 343 25.03 -18.42 -53.70
C GLN A 343 26.33 -18.35 -54.50
N THR A 344 27.39 -17.76 -53.94
CA THR A 344 28.70 -17.70 -54.60
C THR A 344 29.30 -19.09 -54.82
N ARG A 345 29.14 -20.04 -53.89
CA ARG A 345 29.52 -21.45 -54.09
C ARG A 345 28.74 -22.09 -55.23
N LYS A 346 27.41 -21.93 -55.24
CA LYS A 346 26.53 -22.45 -56.30
C LYS A 346 26.87 -21.85 -57.66
N GLU A 347 27.18 -20.56 -57.73
CA GLU A 347 27.62 -19.91 -58.96
C GLU A 347 28.99 -20.41 -59.43
N ALA A 348 29.94 -20.59 -58.52
CA ALA A 348 31.24 -21.16 -58.85
C ALA A 348 31.11 -22.61 -59.35
N GLU A 349 30.26 -23.41 -58.73
CA GLU A 349 29.95 -24.78 -59.17
C GLU A 349 29.27 -24.79 -60.54
N LYS A 350 28.26 -23.94 -60.76
CA LYS A 350 27.63 -23.75 -62.07
C LYS A 350 28.66 -23.40 -63.15
N ARG A 351 29.62 -22.51 -62.86
CA ARG A 351 30.71 -22.16 -63.79
C ARG A 351 31.62 -23.34 -64.08
N ARG A 352 31.99 -24.13 -63.05
CA ARG A 352 32.80 -25.35 -63.22
C ARG A 352 32.08 -26.38 -64.08
N VAL A 353 30.80 -26.63 -63.82
CA VAL A 353 29.99 -27.56 -64.62
C VAL A 353 29.87 -27.08 -66.06
N ALA A 354 29.60 -25.78 -66.28
CA ALA A 354 29.56 -25.21 -67.62
C ALA A 354 30.89 -25.36 -68.37
N GLN A 355 32.03 -25.16 -67.69
CA GLN A 355 33.35 -25.38 -68.27
C GLN A 355 33.57 -26.85 -68.66
N VAL A 356 33.22 -27.80 -67.78
CA VAL A 356 33.34 -29.24 -68.08
C VAL A 356 32.44 -29.63 -69.26
N LEU A 357 31.25 -29.05 -69.39
CA LEU A 357 30.39 -29.29 -70.56
C LEU A 357 31.05 -28.81 -71.85
N LEU A 358 31.61 -27.60 -71.87
CA LEU A 358 32.33 -27.08 -73.04
C LEU A 358 33.57 -27.94 -73.37
N GLU A 359 34.32 -28.37 -72.36
CA GLU A 359 35.48 -29.26 -72.54
C GLU A 359 35.06 -30.63 -73.10
N ASN A 360 33.94 -31.20 -72.62
CA ASN A 360 33.39 -32.45 -73.13
C ASN A 360 32.91 -32.31 -74.58
N GLU A 361 32.23 -31.22 -74.92
CA GLU A 361 31.83 -30.92 -76.31
C GLU A 361 33.04 -30.84 -77.22
N ALA A 362 34.08 -30.10 -76.83
CA ALA A 362 35.33 -30.01 -77.59
C ALA A 362 36.04 -31.37 -77.72
N GLN A 363 36.01 -32.22 -76.69
CA GLN A 363 36.55 -33.59 -76.77
C GLN A 363 35.74 -34.47 -77.73
N LEU A 364 34.41 -34.34 -77.72
CA LEU A 364 33.55 -35.06 -78.66
C LEU A 364 33.82 -34.63 -80.11
N GLU A 365 34.00 -33.35 -80.36
CA GLU A 365 34.38 -32.83 -81.68
C GLU A 365 35.75 -33.36 -82.12
N ARG A 366 36.75 -33.33 -81.23
CA ARG A 366 38.08 -33.92 -81.53
C ARG A 366 37.98 -35.41 -81.86
N LYS A 367 37.18 -36.17 -81.11
CA LYS A 367 36.93 -37.60 -81.39
C LYS A 367 36.25 -37.79 -82.75
N ARG A 368 35.26 -36.96 -83.10
CA ARG A 368 34.61 -36.99 -84.42
C ARG A 368 35.61 -36.70 -85.54
N LEU A 369 36.45 -35.68 -85.38
CA LEU A 369 37.50 -35.35 -86.35
C LEU A 369 38.53 -36.49 -86.50
N GLN A 370 38.96 -37.09 -85.38
CA GLN A 370 39.86 -38.24 -85.39
C GLN A 370 39.23 -39.44 -86.12
N GLN A 371 37.96 -39.78 -85.84
CA GLN A 371 37.24 -40.83 -86.55
C GLN A 371 37.11 -40.56 -88.05
N MET A 372 36.90 -39.30 -88.44
CA MET A 372 36.87 -38.93 -89.86
C MET A 372 38.24 -39.11 -90.52
N LEU A 373 39.32 -38.67 -89.86
CA LEU A 373 40.69 -38.87 -90.34
C LEU A 373 41.07 -40.36 -90.43
N GLU A 374 40.67 -41.17 -89.45
CA GLU A 374 40.87 -42.63 -89.45
C GLU A 374 40.13 -43.27 -90.63
N ARG A 375 38.86 -42.93 -90.87
CA ARG A 375 38.10 -43.40 -92.03
C ARG A 375 38.72 -42.97 -93.35
N GLU A 376 39.17 -41.72 -93.46
CA GLU A 376 39.88 -41.24 -94.65
C GLU A 376 41.18 -42.02 -94.89
N LEU A 377 41.93 -42.35 -93.83
CA LEU A 377 43.12 -43.18 -93.92
C LEU A 377 42.78 -44.61 -94.32
N GLU A 378 41.73 -45.21 -93.76
CA GLU A 378 41.24 -46.54 -94.15
C GLU A 378 40.85 -46.59 -95.63
N VAL A 379 40.14 -45.58 -96.12
CA VAL A 379 39.77 -45.46 -97.54
C VAL A 379 41.01 -45.30 -98.42
N LYS A 380 42.00 -44.50 -98.00
CA LYS A 380 43.29 -44.36 -98.71
C LYS A 380 44.04 -45.68 -98.76
N LEU A 381 44.17 -46.38 -97.63
CA LEU A 381 44.83 -47.68 -97.56
C LEU A 381 44.12 -48.74 -98.41
N ALA A 382 42.79 -48.77 -98.39
CA ALA A 382 42.00 -49.63 -99.26
C ALA A 382 42.22 -49.29 -100.74
N GLY A 383 42.24 -48.00 -101.09
CA GLY A 383 42.57 -47.51 -102.44
C GLY A 383 43.98 -47.91 -102.88
N ASP A 384 44.98 -47.73 -102.03
CA ASP A 384 46.37 -48.12 -102.28
C ASP A 384 46.50 -49.64 -102.45
N TYR A 385 45.77 -50.44 -101.66
CA TYR A 385 45.74 -51.89 -101.80
C TYR A 385 45.10 -52.32 -103.14
N ILE A 386 43.98 -51.71 -103.51
CA ILE A 386 43.34 -51.94 -104.82
C ILE A 386 44.30 -51.57 -105.96
N ALA A 387 44.94 -50.41 -105.89
CA ALA A 387 45.89 -49.96 -106.90
C ALA A 387 47.10 -50.91 -107.01
N MET A 388 47.58 -51.43 -105.88
CA MET A 388 48.67 -52.41 -105.83
C MET A 388 48.25 -53.77 -106.42
N GLU A 389 47.05 -54.28 -106.10
CA GLU A 389 46.52 -55.50 -106.72
C GLU A 389 46.24 -55.31 -108.21
N GLN A 390 45.70 -54.16 -108.63
CA GLN A 390 45.54 -53.80 -110.04
C GLN A 390 46.89 -53.80 -110.77
N ARG A 391 47.95 -53.25 -110.18
CA ARG A 391 49.32 -53.31 -110.75
C ARG A 391 49.84 -54.74 -110.86
N LYS A 392 49.56 -55.61 -109.88
CA LYS A 392 49.91 -57.04 -109.96
C LYS A 392 49.11 -57.74 -111.06
N ASP A 393 47.83 -57.44 -111.20
CA ASP A 393 46.96 -57.97 -112.25
C ASP A 393 47.39 -57.47 -113.63
N GLU A 394 47.76 -56.21 -113.76
CA GLU A 394 48.33 -55.63 -114.97
C GLU A 394 49.67 -56.29 -115.31
N ALA A 395 50.55 -56.50 -114.33
CA ALA A 395 51.80 -57.24 -114.53
C ALA A 395 51.54 -58.69 -114.95
N ARG A 396 50.56 -59.38 -114.34
CA ARG A 396 50.12 -60.73 -114.75
C ARG A 396 49.53 -60.71 -116.17
N LYS A 397 48.70 -59.73 -116.51
CA LYS A 397 48.15 -59.54 -117.86
C LYS A 397 49.25 -59.28 -118.88
N GLN A 398 50.25 -58.46 -118.55
CA GLN A 398 51.41 -58.20 -119.40
C GLN A 398 52.26 -59.47 -119.58
N GLN A 399 52.46 -60.26 -118.53
CA GLN A 399 53.11 -61.58 -118.62
C GLN A 399 52.32 -62.56 -119.50
N LEU A 400 50.99 -62.61 -119.34
CA LEU A 400 50.12 -63.43 -120.20
C LEU A 400 50.12 -62.94 -121.65
N ALA A 401 50.10 -61.62 -121.87
CA ALA A 401 50.17 -61.03 -123.20
C ALA A 401 51.51 -61.31 -123.89
N THR A 402 52.64 -61.18 -123.17
CA THR A 402 53.96 -61.54 -123.69
C THR A 402 54.09 -63.05 -123.94
N MET A 403 53.52 -63.91 -123.09
CA MET A 403 53.43 -65.34 -123.35
C MET A 403 52.56 -65.64 -124.58
N ALA A 404 51.41 -64.98 -124.73
CA ALA A 404 50.53 -65.14 -125.88
C ALA A 404 51.21 -64.66 -127.18
N GLU A 405 51.92 -63.53 -127.14
CA GLU A 405 52.72 -63.04 -128.27
C GLU A 405 53.87 -64.01 -128.61
N ASN A 406 54.52 -64.60 -127.61
CA ASN A 406 55.52 -65.64 -127.83
C ASN A 406 54.92 -66.92 -128.42
N ILE A 407 53.72 -67.33 -128.01
CA ILE A 407 52.98 -68.44 -128.63
C ILE A 407 52.64 -68.08 -130.07
N GLN A 408 52.11 -66.89 -130.35
CA GLN A 408 51.84 -66.42 -131.71
C GLN A 408 53.11 -66.38 -132.57
N LYS A 409 54.24 -65.91 -132.05
CA LYS A 409 55.54 -65.93 -132.75
C LYS A 409 55.98 -67.36 -133.05
N LYS A 410 55.83 -68.29 -132.10
CA LYS A 410 56.10 -69.72 -132.34
C LYS A 410 55.14 -70.32 -133.38
N MET A 411 53.85 -70.02 -133.30
CA MET A 411 52.84 -70.45 -134.26
C MET A 411 53.15 -69.92 -135.66
N LYS A 412 53.57 -68.66 -135.77
CA LYS A 412 54.03 -68.05 -137.01
C LYS A 412 55.31 -68.71 -137.55
N ILE A 413 56.27 -69.07 -136.69
CA ILE A 413 57.44 -69.86 -137.12
C ILE A 413 57.00 -71.23 -137.63
N PHE A 414 56.03 -71.89 -136.97
CA PHE A 414 55.45 -73.15 -137.45
C PHE A 414 54.70 -72.98 -138.78
N ASP A 415 53.95 -71.91 -138.97
CA ASP A 415 53.30 -71.59 -140.25
C ASP A 415 54.32 -71.28 -141.34
N ASP A 416 55.40 -70.57 -141.02
CA ASP A 416 56.48 -70.24 -141.95
C ASP A 416 57.34 -71.47 -142.28
N THR A 417 57.51 -72.44 -141.35
CA THR A 417 58.14 -73.74 -141.63
C THR A 417 57.22 -74.71 -142.36
N ALA A 418 55.91 -74.67 -142.11
CA ALA A 418 54.90 -75.38 -142.91
C ALA A 418 54.88 -74.83 -144.36
N LYS A 419 54.98 -73.51 -144.53
CA LYS A 419 55.13 -72.88 -145.86
C LYS A 419 56.46 -73.19 -146.53
N ALA A 420 57.55 -73.32 -145.77
CA ALA A 420 58.84 -73.75 -146.30
C ALA A 420 58.82 -75.23 -146.74
N THR A 421 58.11 -76.11 -146.02
CA THR A 421 57.96 -77.52 -146.41
C THR A 421 57.01 -77.73 -147.58
N THR A 422 55.98 -76.89 -147.76
CA THR A 422 55.19 -76.87 -149.01
C THR A 422 55.98 -76.31 -150.18
N ALA A 423 56.83 -75.30 -149.97
CA ALA A 423 57.71 -74.76 -151.02
C ALA A 423 58.85 -75.71 -151.43
N VAL A 424 59.28 -76.62 -150.55
CA VAL A 424 60.20 -77.72 -150.91
C VAL A 424 59.47 -78.80 -151.72
N LYS A 425 58.20 -79.10 -151.40
CA LYS A 425 57.38 -80.02 -152.20
C LYS A 425 57.03 -79.48 -153.59
N GLU A 426 56.76 -78.18 -153.72
CA GLU A 426 56.53 -77.54 -155.04
C GLU A 426 57.81 -77.53 -155.90
N ARG A 427 59.01 -77.53 -155.30
CA ARG A 427 60.27 -77.70 -156.05
C ARG A 427 60.57 -79.15 -156.47
N GLU A 428 60.04 -80.16 -155.76
CA GLU A 428 60.16 -81.58 -156.17
C GLU A 428 59.15 -81.97 -157.28
N GLU A 429 58.08 -81.19 -157.48
CA GLU A 429 57.12 -81.40 -158.59
C GLU A 429 57.54 -80.70 -159.91
N ASP A 430 58.40 -79.67 -159.86
CA ASP A 430 58.99 -79.01 -161.05
C ASP A 430 60.22 -79.76 -161.63
N GLU A 431 60.71 -80.82 -160.98
CA GLU A 431 61.79 -81.72 -161.48
C GLU A 431 61.26 -83.07 -162.02
N ARG A 432 59.97 -83.15 -162.38
CA ARG A 432 59.37 -84.22 -163.20
C ARG A 432 58.78 -83.65 -164.48
#